data_AF-A0A944U5A1-F1
#
_entry.id   AF-A0A944U5A1-F1
#
_cell.length_a   1.000
_cell.length_b   1.000
_cell.length_c   1.000
_cell.angle_alpha   90.00
_cell.angle_beta   90.00
_cell.angle_gamma   90.00
#
_symmetry.space_group_name_H-M   'P 1'
#
loop_
_entity.id
_entity.type
_entity.pdbx_description
1 polymer ?
#
loop_
_entity_poly.entity_id
_entity_poly.type
_entity_poly.pdbx_seq_one_letter_code
_entity_poly.pdbx_strand_id
1 'polypeptide(L)'
;MMGRYLKLVVAMLLLSPDVFARDSINDYDLKEALESEVAKDKLGEQIKFYFGEQTHGKIVREFGEFRSNKKTNAFNKSDQHACEWAFLSAMISLKNRAVKLGGNAVVNI
;
A
#
# COMPACT_ATOMS: atom_id res chain seq x y z
N MET A 1 -24.23 -31.57 -37.18
CA MET A 1 -24.21 -30.60 -36.07
C MET A 1 -22.80 -30.26 -35.58
N MET A 2 -21.87 -31.22 -35.45
CA MET A 2 -20.49 -31.03 -34.94
C MET A 2 -19.69 -29.90 -35.62
N GLY A 3 -19.75 -29.78 -36.96
CA GLY A 3 -18.99 -28.77 -37.71
C GLY A 3 -19.43 -27.32 -37.51
N ARG A 4 -20.66 -27.07 -37.02
CA ARG A 4 -21.14 -25.70 -36.74
C ARG A 4 -20.60 -25.20 -35.38
N TYR A 5 -20.48 -26.09 -34.40
CA TYR A 5 -19.87 -25.79 -33.10
C TYR A 5 -18.35 -25.64 -33.22
N LEU A 6 -17.68 -26.46 -34.06
CA LEU A 6 -16.25 -26.33 -34.31
C LEU A 6 -15.88 -24.95 -34.88
N LYS A 7 -16.68 -24.41 -35.81
CA LYS A 7 -16.47 -23.07 -36.36
C LYS A 7 -16.65 -21.97 -35.31
N LEU A 8 -17.61 -22.12 -34.39
CA LEU A 8 -17.84 -21.16 -33.30
C LEU A 8 -16.70 -21.16 -32.26
N VAL A 9 -16.17 -22.33 -31.92
CA VAL A 9 -15.04 -22.46 -31.00
C VAL A 9 -13.77 -21.83 -31.60
N VAL A 10 -13.50 -22.10 -32.89
CA VAL A 10 -12.36 -21.50 -33.60
C VAL A 10 -12.48 -19.97 -33.68
N ALA A 11 -13.69 -19.44 -33.93
CA ALA A 11 -13.91 -17.99 -33.94
C ALA A 11 -13.66 -17.33 -32.57
N MET A 12 -13.95 -18.02 -31.47
CA MET A 12 -13.77 -17.49 -30.11
C MET A 12 -12.29 -17.44 -29.68
N LEU A 13 -11.46 -18.37 -30.17
CA LEU A 13 -10.01 -18.39 -29.92
C LEU A 13 -9.29 -17.20 -30.56
N LEU A 14 -9.80 -16.68 -31.68
CA LEU A 14 -9.23 -15.53 -32.39
C LEU A 14 -9.53 -14.18 -31.70
N LEU A 15 -10.38 -14.15 -30.69
CA LEU A 15 -10.75 -12.94 -29.93
C LEU A 15 -10.05 -12.87 -28.56
N SER A 16 -8.95 -13.59 -28.36
CA SER A 16 -8.20 -13.51 -27.10
C SER A 16 -7.55 -12.13 -26.94
N PRO A 17 -7.83 -11.39 -25.85
CA PRO A 17 -7.15 -10.14 -25.58
C PRO A 17 -5.70 -10.41 -25.15
N ASP A 18 -4.78 -9.54 -25.55
CA ASP A 18 -3.41 -9.55 -25.03
C ASP A 18 -3.42 -9.23 -23.53
N VAL A 19 -2.79 -10.09 -22.73
CA VAL A 19 -2.47 -9.81 -21.33
C VAL A 19 -1.12 -9.13 -21.28
N PHE A 20 -1.12 -7.82 -20.97
CA PHE A 20 0.10 -7.09 -20.67
C PHE A 20 0.44 -7.24 -19.18
N ALA A 21 1.47 -8.02 -18.89
CA ALA A 21 2.11 -8.02 -17.59
C ALA A 21 2.99 -6.76 -17.50
N ARG A 22 2.45 -5.67 -16.93
CA ARG A 22 3.22 -4.44 -16.71
C ARG A 22 4.24 -4.65 -15.60
N ASP A 23 5.49 -4.26 -15.86
CA ASP A 23 6.59 -4.20 -14.89
C ASP A 23 7.19 -2.79 -14.86
N SER A 24 6.42 -1.86 -14.31
CA SER A 24 6.82 -0.45 -14.21
C SER A 24 6.97 -0.06 -12.74
N ILE A 25 8.04 0.65 -12.42
CA ILE A 25 8.30 1.23 -11.10
C ILE A 25 7.98 2.72 -11.19
N ASN A 26 7.09 3.19 -10.31
CA ASN A 26 6.71 4.60 -10.20
C ASN A 26 6.94 5.06 -8.75
N ASP A 27 7.39 6.29 -8.60
CA ASP A 27 7.51 6.96 -7.32
C ASP A 27 6.42 8.02 -7.19
N TYR A 28 5.80 8.09 -6.01
CA TYR A 28 4.72 9.04 -5.70
C TYR A 28 5.07 9.81 -4.42
N ASP A 29 4.55 11.03 -4.31
CA ASP A 29 4.71 11.85 -3.11
C ASP A 29 3.89 11.26 -1.95
N LEU A 30 4.53 11.10 -0.79
CA LEU A 30 3.88 10.59 0.42
C LEU A 30 2.85 11.57 0.99
N LYS A 31 2.99 12.87 0.68
CA LYS A 31 2.13 13.93 1.21
C LYS A 31 0.66 13.67 0.89
N GLU A 32 0.34 13.30 -0.34
CA GLU A 32 -1.04 13.02 -0.75
C GLU A 32 -1.63 11.84 0.03
N ALA A 33 -0.84 10.78 0.23
CA ALA A 33 -1.25 9.61 1.00
C ALA A 33 -1.53 9.97 2.48
N LEU A 34 -0.66 10.78 3.09
CA LEU A 34 -0.74 11.17 4.51
C LEU A 34 -1.83 12.21 4.78
N GLU A 35 -2.11 13.10 3.82
CA GLU A 35 -3.14 14.14 3.94
C GLU A 35 -4.54 13.63 3.59
N SER A 36 -4.66 12.41 3.07
CA SER A 36 -5.94 11.77 2.78
C SER A 36 -6.82 11.63 4.03
N GLU A 37 -8.14 11.74 3.85
CA GLU A 37 -9.11 11.58 4.94
C GLU A 37 -9.02 10.19 5.60
N VAL A 38 -8.71 9.16 4.80
CA VAL A 38 -8.52 7.80 5.31
C VAL A 38 -7.28 7.73 6.22
N ALA A 39 -6.20 8.43 5.87
CA ALA A 39 -5.01 8.48 6.71
C ALA A 39 -5.28 9.21 8.02
N LYS A 40 -5.96 10.36 7.99
CA LYS A 40 -6.34 11.10 9.20
C LYS A 40 -7.20 10.25 10.14
N ASP A 41 -8.23 9.58 9.63
CA ASP A 41 -9.09 8.69 10.41
C ASP A 41 -8.33 7.49 11.00
N LYS A 42 -7.53 6.81 10.17
CA LYS A 42 -6.87 5.56 10.58
C LYS A 42 -5.61 5.77 11.38
N LEU A 43 -4.86 6.84 11.16
CA LEU A 43 -3.62 7.12 11.91
C LEU A 43 -3.95 7.89 13.19
N GLY A 44 -4.84 8.88 13.14
CA GLY A 44 -5.11 9.78 14.25
C GLY A 44 -3.86 10.51 14.73
N GLU A 45 -3.94 11.12 15.92
CA GLU A 45 -2.87 11.97 16.47
C GLU A 45 -2.09 11.31 17.62
N GLN A 46 -2.46 10.09 17.99
CA GLN A 46 -1.89 9.39 19.16
C GLN A 46 -0.41 9.03 18.96
N ILE A 47 -0.04 8.62 17.75
CA ILE A 47 1.32 8.18 17.41
C ILE A 47 1.89 9.17 16.40
N LYS A 48 3.08 9.70 16.71
CA LYS A 48 3.82 10.58 15.79
C LYS A 48 4.70 9.75 14.87
N PHE A 49 4.76 10.13 13.60
CA PHE A 49 5.60 9.48 12.61
C PHE A 49 6.70 10.44 12.17
N TYR A 50 7.95 9.96 12.17
CA TYR A 50 9.12 10.72 11.74
C TYR A 50 9.86 9.91 10.68
N PHE A 51 10.02 10.49 9.49
CA PHE A 51 10.65 9.87 8.32
C PHE A 51 12.13 10.24 8.24
N GLY A 52 12.99 9.23 8.04
CA GLY A 52 14.44 9.41 8.02
C GLY A 52 14.98 10.26 9.17
N GLU A 53 15.76 11.29 8.84
CA GLU A 53 16.45 12.20 9.77
C GLU A 53 15.57 13.34 10.31
N GLN A 54 14.24 13.23 10.22
CA GLN A 54 13.34 14.25 10.78
C GLN A 54 13.57 14.44 12.28
N THR A 55 13.61 15.70 12.70
CA THR A 55 13.84 16.04 14.10
C THR A 55 12.69 15.55 14.99
N HIS A 56 13.04 14.80 16.02
CA HIS A 56 12.12 14.30 17.02
C HIS A 56 12.67 14.55 18.43
N GLY A 57 11.82 14.41 19.44
CA GLY A 57 12.23 14.53 20.84
C GLY A 57 13.26 13.45 21.22
N LYS A 58 13.97 13.67 22.33
CA LYS A 58 14.94 12.70 22.86
C LYS A 58 14.26 11.34 23.12
N ILE A 59 14.86 10.27 22.61
CA ILE A 59 14.38 8.90 22.84
C ILE A 59 14.71 8.52 24.30
N VAL A 60 13.66 8.32 25.10
CA VAL A 60 13.78 7.85 26.50
C VAL A 60 13.79 6.33 26.57
N ARG A 61 13.05 5.68 25.66
CA ARG A 61 12.94 4.23 25.57
C ARG A 61 12.77 3.81 24.12
N GLU A 62 13.54 2.83 23.70
CA GLU A 62 13.45 2.21 22.39
C GLU A 62 12.77 0.83 22.50
N PHE A 63 11.96 0.49 21.50
CA PHE A 63 11.23 -0.78 21.45
C PHE A 63 11.74 -1.73 20.35
N GLY A 64 12.80 -1.34 19.65
CA GLY A 64 13.42 -2.07 18.54
C GLY A 64 12.84 -1.73 17.17
N GLU A 65 13.43 -2.33 16.14
CA GLU A 65 13.03 -2.16 14.75
C GLU A 65 11.92 -3.15 14.35
N PHE A 66 10.94 -2.68 13.58
CA PHE A 66 9.85 -3.50 13.10
C PHE A 66 9.59 -3.27 11.61
N ARG A 67 9.61 -4.36 10.84
CA ARG A 67 9.28 -4.33 9.41
C ARG A 67 7.78 -4.45 9.17
N SER A 68 7.29 -3.71 8.18
CA SER A 68 5.96 -3.86 7.59
C SER A 68 6.08 -4.33 6.13
N ASN A 69 5.20 -5.23 5.70
CA ASN A 69 5.16 -5.75 4.32
C ASN A 69 3.70 -5.92 3.88
N LYS A 70 2.98 -4.80 3.84
CA LYS A 70 1.58 -4.77 3.42
C LYS A 70 1.50 -4.71 1.90
N LYS A 71 0.52 -5.42 1.35
CA LYS A 71 0.26 -5.51 -0.08
C LYS A 71 -1.20 -5.19 -0.34
N THR A 72 -1.49 -4.68 -1.53
CA THR A 72 -2.85 -4.45 -2.00
C THR A 72 -3.04 -5.01 -3.39
N ASN A 73 -4.30 -5.20 -3.78
CA ASN A 73 -4.64 -5.43 -5.18
C ASN A 73 -4.89 -4.07 -5.87
N ALA A 74 -4.37 -3.94 -7.10
CA ALA A 74 -4.61 -2.79 -7.95
C ALA A 74 -5.90 -2.90 -8.77
N PHE A 75 -6.71 -3.96 -8.56
CA PHE A 75 -7.94 -4.15 -9.32
C PHE A 75 -8.89 -2.95 -9.12
N ASN A 76 -9.27 -2.34 -10.23
CA ASN A 76 -10.10 -1.14 -10.31
C ASN A 76 -9.53 0.07 -9.53
N LYS A 77 -8.20 0.21 -9.45
CA LYS A 77 -7.48 1.34 -8.84
C LYS A 77 -6.41 1.86 -9.80
N SER A 78 -6.07 3.14 -9.69
CA SER A 78 -4.84 3.64 -10.31
C SER A 78 -3.61 3.07 -9.59
N ASP A 79 -2.47 3.03 -10.30
CA ASP A 79 -1.19 2.60 -9.73
C ASP A 79 -0.83 3.43 -8.48
N GLN A 80 -1.07 4.76 -8.54
CA GLN A 80 -0.90 5.68 -7.42
C GLN A 80 -1.78 5.29 -6.22
N HIS A 81 -3.10 5.16 -6.44
CA HIS A 81 -4.02 4.85 -5.35
C HIS A 81 -3.73 3.48 -4.72
N ALA A 82 -3.29 2.50 -5.51
CA ALA A 82 -2.83 1.22 -4.99
C ALA A 82 -1.55 1.36 -4.14
N CYS A 83 -0.57 2.16 -4.59
CA CYS A 83 0.64 2.46 -3.83
C CYS A 83 0.32 3.12 -2.49
N GLU A 84 -0.50 4.16 -2.50
CA GLU A 84 -0.95 4.89 -1.30
C GLU A 84 -1.69 3.96 -0.33
N TRP A 85 -2.54 3.07 -0.85
CA TRP A 85 -3.27 2.11 -0.03
C TRP A 85 -2.34 1.10 0.68
N ALA A 86 -1.34 0.59 -0.05
CA ALA A 86 -0.33 -0.30 0.52
C ALA A 86 0.53 0.43 1.57
N PHE A 87 0.95 1.66 1.27
CA PHE A 87 1.69 2.52 2.18
C PHE A 87 0.90 2.80 3.47
N LEU A 88 -0.36 3.25 3.37
CA LEU A 88 -1.19 3.55 4.54
C LEU A 88 -1.44 2.30 5.38
N SER A 89 -1.65 1.14 4.74
CA SER A 89 -1.74 -0.13 5.44
C SER A 89 -0.48 -0.43 6.26
N ALA A 90 0.71 -0.09 5.72
CA ALA A 90 1.97 -0.25 6.42
C ALA A 90 2.08 0.69 7.62
N MET A 91 1.71 1.97 7.46
CA MET A 91 1.69 2.97 8.54
C MET A 91 0.75 2.57 9.68
N ILE A 92 -0.44 2.06 9.37
CA ILE A 92 -1.39 1.52 10.36
C ILE A 92 -0.77 0.33 11.13
N SER A 93 -0.03 -0.53 10.44
CA SER A 93 0.67 -1.66 11.07
C SER A 93 1.72 -1.19 12.08
N LEU A 94 2.51 -0.17 11.72
CA LEU A 94 3.50 0.44 12.60
C LEU A 94 2.82 1.14 13.79
N LYS A 95 1.73 1.88 13.54
CA LYS A 95 0.90 2.50 14.59
C LYS A 95 0.45 1.48 15.63
N ASN A 96 -0.19 0.41 15.16
CA ASN A 96 -0.76 -0.61 16.04
C ASN A 96 0.33 -1.29 16.87
N ARG A 97 1.53 -1.45 16.31
CA ARG A 97 2.69 -1.95 17.04
C ARG A 97 3.14 -0.96 18.11
N ALA A 98 3.30 0.32 17.77
CA ALA A 98 3.67 1.36 18.72
C ALA A 98 2.68 1.41 19.90
N VAL A 99 1.38 1.44 19.61
CA VAL A 99 0.31 1.41 20.64
C VAL A 99 0.43 0.16 21.52
N LYS A 100 0.61 -1.03 20.93
CA LYS A 100 0.74 -2.29 21.68
C LYS A 100 1.94 -2.29 22.63
N LEU A 101 3.03 -1.62 22.27
CA LEU A 101 4.25 -1.54 23.06
C LEU A 101 4.22 -0.37 24.06
N GLY A 102 3.19 0.48 24.03
CA GLY A 102 3.12 1.70 24.83
C GLY A 102 4.05 2.81 24.33
N GLY A 103 4.44 2.77 23.05
CA GLY A 103 5.18 3.84 22.38
C GLY A 103 4.26 4.98 21.93
N ASN A 104 4.83 6.17 21.77
CA ASN A 104 4.15 7.38 21.33
C ASN A 104 4.65 7.91 19.97
N ALA A 105 5.70 7.29 19.42
CA ALA A 105 6.27 7.66 18.14
C ALA A 105 6.85 6.45 17.42
N VAL A 106 6.87 6.54 16.09
CA VAL A 106 7.67 5.70 15.21
C VAL A 106 8.63 6.64 14.49
N VAL A 107 9.92 6.35 14.59
CA VAL A 107 11.00 7.20 14.08
C VAL A 107 11.82 6.44 13.06
N ASN A 108 12.52 7.20 12.20
CA ASN A 108 13.38 6.66 11.15
C ASN A 108 12.64 5.64 10.25
N ILE A 109 11.43 6.05 9.81
CA ILE A 109 10.62 5.31 8.83
C ILE A 109 11.18 5.56 7.43
#